data_AF-A0A094ZUG2-F1
#
_entry.id   AF-A0A094ZUG2-F1
#
_cell.length_a   1.000
_cell.length_b   1.000
_cell.length_c   1.000
_cell.angle_alpha   90.00
_cell.angle_beta   90.00
_cell.angle_gamma   90.00
#
_symmetry.space_group_name_H-M   'P 1'
#
loop_
_entity.id
_entity.type
_entity.pdbx_description
1 polymer ?
#
loop_
_entity_poly.entity_id
_entity_poly.type
_entity_poly.pdbx_seq_one_letter_code
_entity_poly.pdbx_strand_id
1 'polypeptide(L)'
;MHILSFTVISSCQSVTFEKDDDNLAHVDFVMSAANLRATMYSLPITARHVVKRIAGRIVPAIATTTATVAGLVCLELLKYVINNNQYDDDHVGSFTSEKEINTLAATTTTINNCEQRLVQLKSRNSFLNLALPVLLFSEPGLCRQTRLPNGKYFSLWDRWTIRPCKQVDKYRLTDFIDQIKVSAYTFDGP
;
A
#
# COMPACT_ATOMS: atom_id res chain seq x y z
N MET A 1 -38.80 -39.34 -47.14
CA MET A 1 -38.85 -38.11 -46.33
C MET A 1 -37.88 -38.28 -45.16
N HIS A 2 -36.58 -38.08 -45.42
CA HIS A 2 -35.53 -38.18 -44.40
C HIS A 2 -35.38 -36.82 -43.71
N ILE A 3 -35.76 -36.75 -42.45
CA ILE A 3 -35.51 -35.60 -41.59
C ILE A 3 -34.00 -35.54 -41.37
N LEU A 4 -33.35 -34.49 -41.88
CA LEU A 4 -31.95 -34.20 -41.60
C LEU A 4 -31.81 -33.88 -40.12
N SER A 5 -31.12 -34.76 -39.39
CA SER A 5 -30.70 -34.51 -38.02
C SER A 5 -29.73 -33.33 -38.02
N PHE A 6 -30.15 -32.20 -37.44
CA PHE A 6 -29.26 -31.07 -37.15
C PHE A 6 -28.32 -31.52 -36.03
N THR A 7 -27.14 -32.03 -36.39
CA THR A 7 -26.05 -32.25 -35.44
C THR A 7 -25.62 -30.90 -34.88
N VAL A 8 -25.63 -30.79 -33.55
CA VAL A 8 -25.24 -29.63 -32.76
C VAL A 8 -23.95 -29.02 -33.29
N ILE A 9 -24.03 -27.75 -33.70
CA ILE A 9 -22.92 -26.92 -34.18
C ILE A 9 -21.85 -26.89 -33.08
N SER A 10 -20.59 -27.13 -33.46
CA SER A 10 -19.42 -27.18 -32.58
C SER A 10 -19.47 -26.19 -31.43
N SER A 11 -19.26 -26.69 -30.20
CA SER A 11 -19.15 -25.88 -28.99
C SER A 11 -18.04 -24.84 -29.17
N CYS A 12 -18.38 -23.55 -29.11
CA CYS A 12 -17.40 -22.47 -29.09
C CYS A 12 -16.61 -22.55 -27.78
N GLN A 13 -15.29 -22.78 -27.88
CA GLN A 13 -14.40 -22.74 -26.73
C GLN A 13 -13.84 -21.33 -26.57
N SER A 14 -13.97 -20.77 -25.36
CA SER A 14 -13.38 -19.48 -25.04
C SER A 14 -11.85 -19.56 -25.10
N VAL A 15 -11.23 -18.64 -25.81
CA VAL A 15 -9.78 -18.48 -25.83
C VAL A 15 -9.38 -17.45 -24.78
N THR A 16 -8.56 -17.85 -23.81
CA THR A 16 -7.98 -16.94 -22.82
C THR A 16 -6.76 -16.26 -23.42
N PHE A 17 -6.71 -14.94 -23.35
CA PHE A 17 -5.57 -14.19 -23.84
C PHE A 17 -4.31 -14.47 -23.01
N GLU A 18 -3.37 -15.18 -23.63
CA GLU A 18 -2.00 -15.34 -23.15
C GLU A 18 -1.06 -14.49 -23.99
N LYS A 19 -0.25 -13.67 -23.32
CA LYS A 19 0.65 -12.68 -23.94
C LYS A 19 2.10 -13.16 -23.99
N ASP A 20 2.46 -14.10 -23.12
CA ASP A 20 3.83 -14.57 -22.95
C ASP A 20 4.16 -15.83 -23.76
N ASP A 21 3.13 -16.53 -24.24
CA ASP A 21 3.27 -17.64 -25.20
C ASP A 21 3.22 -17.15 -26.65
N ASP A 22 4.36 -17.24 -27.35
CA ASP A 22 4.48 -16.82 -28.74
C ASP A 22 3.90 -17.85 -29.73
N ASN A 23 3.62 -19.09 -29.30
CA ASN A 23 3.08 -20.14 -30.20
C ASN A 23 1.59 -19.99 -30.50
N LEU A 24 0.83 -19.40 -29.57
CA LEU A 24 -0.61 -19.20 -29.70
C LEU A 24 -0.99 -18.05 -30.64
N ALA A 25 0.00 -17.27 -31.10
CA ALA A 25 -0.17 -16.14 -32.02
C ALA A 25 -1.20 -15.07 -31.56
N HIS A 26 -1.58 -15.04 -30.28
CA HIS A 26 -2.54 -14.08 -29.73
C HIS A 26 -2.08 -12.63 -29.95
N VAL A 27 -0.80 -12.35 -29.65
CA VAL A 27 -0.20 -11.03 -29.84
C VAL A 27 -0.10 -10.67 -31.32
N ASP A 28 0.14 -11.65 -32.19
CA ASP A 28 0.30 -11.43 -33.63
C ASP A 28 -1.04 -11.14 -34.31
N PHE A 29 -2.12 -11.77 -33.84
CA PHE A 29 -3.49 -11.41 -34.21
C PHE A 29 -3.81 -9.95 -33.83
N VAL A 30 -3.57 -9.58 -32.57
CA VAL A 30 -3.81 -8.20 -32.08
C VAL A 30 -2.96 -7.19 -32.84
N MET A 31 -1.69 -7.51 -33.12
CA MET A 31 -0.78 -6.65 -33.89
C MET A 31 -1.25 -6.44 -35.33
N SER A 32 -1.62 -7.53 -36.02
CA SER A 32 -2.09 -7.46 -37.40
C SER A 32 -3.39 -6.67 -37.51
N ALA A 33 -4.36 -6.91 -36.61
CA ALA A 33 -5.62 -6.19 -36.57
C ALA A 33 -5.43 -4.70 -36.23
N ALA A 34 -4.57 -4.37 -35.26
CA ALA A 34 -4.25 -3.00 -34.88
C ALA A 34 -3.53 -2.25 -36.01
N ASN A 35 -2.56 -2.88 -36.67
CA ASN A 35 -1.80 -2.28 -37.77
C ASN A 35 -2.68 -2.08 -39.02
N LEU A 36 -3.56 -3.02 -39.35
CA LEU A 36 -4.53 -2.84 -40.44
C LEU A 36 -5.43 -1.63 -40.17
N ARG A 37 -5.94 -1.50 -38.95
CA ARG A 37 -6.72 -0.33 -38.54
C ARG A 37 -5.89 0.96 -38.56
N ALA A 38 -4.63 0.91 -38.15
CA ALA A 38 -3.72 2.06 -38.19
C ALA A 38 -3.54 2.58 -39.63
N THR A 39 -3.36 1.68 -40.60
CA THR A 39 -3.24 2.05 -42.02
C THR A 39 -4.49 2.78 -42.54
N MET A 40 -5.69 2.39 -42.12
CA MET A 40 -6.94 3.04 -42.54
C MET A 40 -7.04 4.51 -42.10
N TYR A 41 -6.39 4.88 -40.99
CA TYR A 41 -6.35 6.25 -40.47
C TYR A 41 -5.00 6.93 -40.70
N SER A 42 -4.14 6.38 -41.57
CA SER A 42 -2.78 6.87 -41.84
C SER A 42 -1.94 7.03 -40.55
N LEU A 43 -2.14 6.16 -39.57
CA LEU A 43 -1.36 6.08 -38.34
C LEU A 43 -0.10 5.22 -38.55
N PRO A 44 0.99 5.47 -37.79
CA PRO A 44 2.21 4.70 -37.92
C PRO A 44 2.00 3.23 -37.49
N ILE A 45 2.57 2.31 -38.27
CA ILE A 45 2.57 0.88 -37.98
C ILE A 45 3.44 0.63 -36.73
N THR A 46 2.94 -0.21 -35.83
CA THR A 46 3.58 -0.49 -34.55
C THR A 46 4.18 -1.90 -34.52
N ALA A 47 5.41 -2.02 -34.01
CA ALA A 47 6.11 -3.31 -33.91
C ALA A 47 5.53 -4.21 -32.81
N ARG A 48 5.73 -5.52 -32.95
CA ARG A 48 5.21 -6.57 -32.04
C ARG A 48 5.41 -6.26 -30.56
N HIS A 49 6.63 -5.89 -30.17
CA HIS A 49 6.98 -5.70 -28.76
C HIS A 49 6.27 -4.50 -28.12
N VAL A 50 5.98 -3.45 -28.89
CA VAL A 50 5.21 -2.30 -28.43
C VAL A 50 3.74 -2.69 -28.27
N VAL A 51 3.18 -3.44 -29.23
CA VAL A 51 1.82 -3.99 -29.11
C VAL A 51 1.71 -4.93 -27.91
N LYS A 52 2.68 -5.84 -27.71
CA LYS A 52 2.75 -6.73 -26.54
C LYS A 52 2.80 -5.95 -25.22
N ARG A 53 3.60 -4.87 -25.17
CA ARG A 53 3.67 -3.99 -24.00
C ARG A 53 2.32 -3.37 -23.66
N ILE A 54 1.62 -2.82 -24.67
CA ILE A 54 0.35 -2.10 -24.49
C ILE A 54 -0.81 -3.08 -24.22
N ALA A 55 -1.00 -4.07 -25.10
CA ALA A 55 -2.08 -5.06 -24.99
C ALA A 55 -1.92 -5.94 -23.74
N GLY A 56 -0.68 -6.27 -23.39
CA GLY A 56 -0.33 -7.06 -22.22
C GLY A 56 -0.23 -6.27 -20.91
N ARG A 57 -0.40 -4.94 -20.92
CA ARG A 57 -0.22 -4.05 -19.76
C ARG A 57 1.08 -4.31 -18.99
N ILE A 58 2.18 -4.48 -19.73
CA ILE A 58 3.48 -4.81 -19.14
C ILE A 58 4.04 -3.58 -18.40
N VAL A 59 4.28 -3.72 -17.10
CA VAL A 59 4.98 -2.73 -16.29
C VAL A 59 6.48 -2.88 -16.50
N PRO A 60 7.19 -1.82 -16.95
CA PRO A 60 8.63 -1.90 -17.13
C PRO A 60 9.34 -2.04 -15.78
N ALA A 61 10.30 -2.95 -15.69
CA ALA A 61 11.10 -3.16 -14.49
C ALA A 61 12.56 -3.44 -14.86
N ILE A 62 13.49 -2.95 -14.04
CA ILE A 62 14.92 -3.21 -14.15
C ILE A 62 15.50 -3.48 -12.76
N ALA A 63 16.51 -4.33 -12.68
CA ALA A 63 17.10 -4.78 -11.42
C ALA A 63 17.73 -3.62 -10.60
N THR A 64 18.18 -2.55 -11.25
CA THR A 64 18.82 -1.41 -10.58
C THR A 64 17.84 -0.62 -9.71
N THR A 65 16.61 -0.38 -10.19
CA THR A 65 15.57 0.29 -9.41
C THR A 65 15.08 -0.58 -8.26
N THR A 66 14.97 -1.89 -8.45
CA THR A 66 14.53 -2.79 -7.36
C THR A 66 15.59 -2.94 -6.28
N ALA A 67 16.87 -3.04 -6.64
CA ALA A 67 17.98 -3.10 -5.68
C ALA A 67 18.11 -1.80 -4.86
N THR A 68 17.98 -0.65 -5.51
CA THR A 68 18.04 0.66 -4.82
C THR A 68 16.86 0.86 -3.87
N VAL A 69 15.63 0.56 -4.30
CA VAL A 69 14.44 0.61 -3.42
C VAL A 69 14.60 -0.35 -2.24
N ALA A 70 15.04 -1.60 -2.47
CA ALA A 70 15.24 -2.57 -1.39
C ALA A 70 16.31 -2.11 -0.39
N GLY A 71 17.40 -1.50 -0.87
CA GLY A 71 18.43 -0.92 -0.01
C GLY A 71 17.90 0.21 0.87
N LEU A 72 17.12 1.13 0.31
CA LEU A 72 16.51 2.24 1.06
C LEU A 72 15.51 1.74 2.11
N VAL A 73 14.72 0.71 1.79
CA VAL A 73 13.82 0.05 2.76
C VAL A 73 14.62 -0.59 3.90
N CYS A 74 15.75 -1.24 3.59
CA CYS A 74 16.62 -1.84 4.60
C CYS A 74 17.22 -0.79 5.56
N LEU A 75 17.55 0.41 5.09
CA LEU A 75 18.01 1.51 5.95
C LEU A 75 16.92 1.95 6.95
N GLU A 76 15.67 2.09 6.52
CA GLU A 76 14.57 2.41 7.44
C GLU A 76 14.28 1.27 8.43
N LEU A 77 14.44 0.01 8.00
CA LEU A 77 14.34 -1.16 8.87
C LEU A 77 15.40 -1.13 9.98
N LEU A 78 16.64 -0.76 9.67
CA LEU A 78 17.70 -0.65 10.68
C LEU A 78 17.38 0.41 11.74
N LYS A 79 16.88 1.59 11.33
CA LYS A 79 16.42 2.62 12.27
C LYS A 79 15.34 2.11 13.21
N TYR A 80 14.38 1.35 12.66
CA TYR A 80 13.31 0.75 13.42
C TYR A 80 13.81 -0.25 14.47
N VAL A 81 14.74 -1.14 14.10
CA VAL A 81 15.31 -2.14 15.03
C VAL A 81 16.13 -1.49 16.13
N ILE A 82 17.01 -0.53 15.79
CA ILE A 82 17.85 0.18 16.76
C ILE A 82 17.00 0.92 17.79
N ASN A 83 15.98 1.66 17.34
CA ASN A 83 15.13 2.43 18.24
C ASN A 83 14.22 1.54 19.11
N ASN A 84 13.87 0.33 18.66
CA ASN A 84 13.14 -0.60 19.52
C ASN A 84 14.03 -1.24 20.59
N ASN A 85 15.30 -1.54 20.28
CA ASN A 85 16.24 -2.11 21.26
C ASN A 85 16.63 -1.09 22.35
N GLN A 86 16.65 0.20 22.02
CA GLN A 86 16.99 1.28 22.97
C GLN A 86 15.89 1.53 24.03
N TYR A 87 14.73 0.86 23.92
CA TYR A 87 13.69 0.85 24.94
C TYR A 87 13.93 -0.21 26.04
N ASP A 88 14.81 -1.19 25.80
CA ASP A 88 15.11 -2.27 26.76
C ASP A 88 16.42 -2.06 27.55
N ASP A 89 17.30 -1.14 27.13
CA ASP A 89 18.57 -0.84 27.80
C ASP A 89 18.72 0.67 28.04
N ASP A 90 18.56 1.11 29.30
CA ASP A 90 18.76 2.49 29.77
C ASP A 90 20.20 3.03 29.62
N HIS A 91 21.13 2.26 29.05
CA HIS A 91 22.51 2.70 28.87
C HIS A 91 23.12 2.11 27.59
N VAL A 92 23.12 2.85 26.46
CA VAL A 92 24.28 3.00 25.54
C VAL A 92 24.00 4.09 24.49
N GLY A 93 24.81 5.16 24.58
CA GLY A 93 25.45 5.86 23.45
C GLY A 93 24.60 6.36 22.27
N SER A 94 23.99 7.53 22.43
CA SER A 94 23.55 8.38 21.29
C SER A 94 24.76 8.79 20.44
N PHE A 95 24.79 8.38 19.18
CA PHE A 95 25.67 8.96 18.15
C PHE A 95 24.94 10.11 17.44
N THR A 96 24.41 11.08 18.18
CA THR A 96 24.06 12.40 17.63
C THR A 96 24.30 13.49 18.67
N SER A 97 25.08 14.50 18.29
CA SER A 97 25.39 15.71 19.07
C SER A 97 24.11 16.34 19.64
N GLU A 98 23.95 16.29 20.97
CA GLU A 98 22.75 16.66 21.73
C GLU A 98 22.53 18.18 21.92
N LYS A 99 23.01 19.06 21.03
CA LYS A 99 23.04 20.50 21.35
C LYS A 99 21.87 21.39 20.88
N GLU A 100 20.79 20.88 20.30
CA GLU A 100 19.72 21.78 19.79
C GLU A 100 18.25 21.41 20.08
N ILE A 101 17.94 20.50 21.01
CA ILE A 101 16.52 20.11 21.24
C ILE A 101 15.93 20.68 22.54
N ASN A 102 16.73 21.09 23.51
CA ASN A 102 16.24 21.35 24.87
C ASN A 102 15.64 22.75 25.13
N THR A 103 15.40 23.58 24.10
CA THR A 103 14.82 24.93 24.30
C THR A 103 13.40 25.12 23.78
N LEU A 104 12.79 24.12 23.14
CA LEU A 104 11.43 24.22 22.57
C LEU A 104 10.40 23.22 23.15
N ALA A 105 10.85 22.26 23.97
CA ALA A 105 10.01 21.16 24.48
C ALA A 105 9.06 21.56 25.63
N ALA A 106 9.05 22.82 26.08
CA ALA A 106 8.25 23.24 27.22
C ALA A 106 6.78 23.61 26.90
N THR A 107 6.28 23.44 25.67
CA THR A 107 4.96 24.00 25.30
C THR A 107 4.01 23.10 24.50
N THR A 108 4.20 21.77 24.47
CA THR A 108 3.23 20.91 23.75
C THR A 108 2.84 19.68 24.58
N THR A 109 1.87 19.89 25.46
CA THR A 109 1.07 18.85 26.09
C THR A 109 0.22 18.14 25.02
N THR A 110 0.07 16.82 25.12
CA THR A 110 -0.72 15.89 24.26
C THR A 110 -0.19 15.61 22.85
N ILE A 111 0.93 14.90 22.73
CA ILE A 111 1.31 14.21 21.47
C ILE A 111 1.17 12.71 21.73
N ASN A 112 0.33 12.03 20.95
CA ASN A 112 0.07 10.60 21.05
C ASN A 112 1.37 9.79 20.85
N ASN A 113 1.49 8.62 21.49
CA ASN A 113 2.66 7.72 21.46
C ASN A 113 3.18 7.43 20.02
N CYS A 114 2.32 7.47 19.01
CA CYS A 114 2.65 7.22 17.60
C CYS A 114 3.34 8.41 16.90
N GLU A 115 2.90 9.64 17.15
CA GLU A 115 3.50 10.85 16.59
C GLU A 115 4.88 11.10 17.22
N GLN A 116 5.03 10.81 18.52
CA GLN A 116 6.32 10.80 19.20
C GLN A 116 7.28 9.75 18.60
N ARG A 117 6.80 8.53 18.31
CA ARG A 117 7.61 7.48 17.66
C ARG A 117 8.08 7.87 16.26
N LEU A 118 7.26 8.53 15.44
CA LEU A 118 7.68 8.98 14.11
C LEU A 118 8.78 10.06 14.18
N VAL A 119 8.64 11.01 15.11
CA VAL A 119 9.65 12.04 15.39
C VAL A 119 10.95 11.42 15.94
N GLN A 120 10.81 10.41 16.82
CA GLN A 120 11.93 9.70 17.43
C GLN A 120 12.70 8.82 16.42
N LEU A 121 11.99 8.16 15.50
CA LEU A 121 12.59 7.30 14.47
C LEU A 121 13.31 8.08 13.35
N LYS A 122 13.08 9.41 13.22
CA LYS A 122 13.59 10.25 12.12
C LYS A 122 13.45 9.56 10.74
N SER A 123 12.29 8.95 10.53
CA SER A 123 12.00 8.16 9.31
C SER A 123 11.90 9.06 8.08
N ARG A 124 12.26 8.52 6.91
CA ARG A 124 12.24 9.25 5.64
C ARG A 124 11.54 8.44 4.55
N ASN A 125 10.54 9.05 3.93
CA ASN A 125 10.00 8.55 2.66
C ASN A 125 11.01 8.86 1.55
N SER A 126 11.27 7.88 0.68
CA SER A 126 12.23 8.01 -0.42
C SER A 126 11.52 7.99 -1.77
N PHE A 127 11.78 8.98 -2.61
CA PHE A 127 11.31 9.06 -3.99
C PHE A 127 12.53 9.09 -4.91
N LEU A 128 12.56 8.27 -5.94
CA LEU A 128 13.72 8.19 -6.83
C LEU A 128 13.34 8.11 -8.29
N ASN A 129 14.18 8.71 -9.14
CA ASN A 129 14.18 8.52 -10.57
C ASN A 129 15.62 8.40 -11.07
N LEU A 130 16.06 7.16 -11.32
CA LEU A 130 17.43 6.86 -11.76
C LEU A 130 17.74 7.35 -13.18
N ALA A 131 16.72 7.75 -13.97
CA ALA A 131 16.94 8.36 -15.28
C ALA A 131 17.37 9.82 -15.17
N LEU A 132 16.99 10.53 -14.10
CA LEU A 132 17.38 11.92 -13.80
C LEU A 132 18.42 12.03 -12.66
N PRO A 133 19.10 10.92 -12.34
CA PRO A 133 19.73 10.67 -11.03
C PRO A 133 19.17 11.40 -9.79
N VAL A 134 17.85 11.56 -9.67
CA VAL A 134 17.23 12.26 -8.53
C VAL A 134 16.82 11.28 -7.44
N LEU A 135 17.18 11.60 -6.20
CA LEU A 135 16.70 10.97 -4.98
C LEU A 135 16.22 12.07 -4.03
N LEU A 136 14.94 12.01 -3.65
CA LEU A 136 14.29 12.96 -2.76
C LEU A 136 13.83 12.24 -1.49
N PHE A 137 14.10 12.86 -0.35
CA PHE A 137 13.63 12.40 0.94
C PHE A 137 12.59 13.36 1.50
N SER A 138 11.47 12.83 1.98
CA SER A 138 10.46 13.61 2.70
C SER A 138 10.19 13.01 4.07
N GLU A 139 9.73 13.84 4.99
CA GLU A 139 9.21 13.35 6.27
C GLU A 139 7.84 12.70 6.02
N PRO A 140 7.51 11.62 6.75
CA PRO A 140 6.16 11.08 6.71
C PRO A 140 5.17 12.09 7.31
N GLY A 141 3.97 12.15 6.72
CA GLY A 141 2.90 12.98 7.24
C GLY A 141 2.41 12.49 8.61
N LEU A 142 2.06 13.42 9.49
CA LEU A 142 1.41 13.11 10.77
C LEU A 142 0.04 12.47 10.53
N CYS A 143 -0.40 11.65 11.48
CA CYS A 143 -1.71 11.02 11.38
C CYS A 143 -2.80 12.08 11.57
N ARG A 144 -3.80 12.09 10.68
CA ARG A 144 -4.94 12.97 10.84
C ARG A 144 -5.78 12.53 12.03
N GLN A 145 -6.03 13.46 12.95
CA GLN A 145 -6.94 13.27 14.07
C GLN A 145 -8.32 13.84 13.73
N THR A 146 -9.37 13.09 14.02
CA THR A 146 -10.76 13.49 13.85
C THR A 146 -11.42 13.63 15.21
N ARG A 147 -12.15 14.72 15.42
CA ARG A 147 -12.82 15.00 16.68
C ARG A 147 -14.18 14.31 16.75
N LEU A 148 -14.45 13.60 17.84
CA LEU A 148 -15.75 13.04 18.15
C LEU A 148 -16.66 14.05 18.86
N PRO A 149 -17.99 13.86 18.82
CA PRO A 149 -18.96 14.71 19.51
C PRO A 149 -18.76 14.80 21.03
N ASN A 150 -18.13 13.78 21.64
CA ASN A 150 -17.82 13.72 23.08
C ASN A 150 -16.54 14.48 23.46
N GLY A 151 -15.91 15.20 22.53
CA GLY A 151 -14.69 15.98 22.77
C GLY A 151 -13.38 15.17 22.70
N LYS A 152 -13.45 13.85 22.48
CA LYS A 152 -12.26 13.00 22.27
C LYS A 152 -11.78 13.09 20.82
N TYR A 153 -10.52 12.75 20.59
CA TYR A 153 -9.91 12.64 19.27
C TYR A 153 -9.67 11.17 18.94
N PHE A 154 -9.79 10.81 17.66
CA PHE A 154 -9.37 9.51 17.15
C PHE A 154 -8.53 9.68 15.88
N SER A 155 -7.56 8.80 15.72
CA SER A 155 -6.65 8.72 14.59
C SER A 155 -6.90 7.44 13.76
N LEU A 156 -6.18 7.29 12.65
CA LEU A 156 -6.22 6.06 11.82
C LEU A 156 -5.78 4.81 12.60
N TRP A 157 -4.90 4.97 13.59
CA TRP A 157 -4.26 3.88 14.31
C TRP A 157 -5.01 3.46 15.57
N ASP A 158 -6.03 4.22 15.97
CA ASP A 158 -6.80 3.90 17.15
C ASP A 158 -7.81 2.79 16.85
N ARG A 159 -7.88 1.79 17.73
CA ARG A 159 -8.82 0.68 17.62
C ARG A 159 -9.71 0.61 18.84
N TRP A 160 -11.01 0.55 18.62
CA TRP A 160 -11.95 0.25 19.70
C TRP A 160 -11.94 -1.24 19.97
N THR A 161 -11.44 -1.62 21.15
CA THR A 161 -11.40 -3.01 21.58
C THR A 161 -12.48 -3.21 22.64
N ILE A 162 -13.57 -3.85 22.26
CA ILE A 162 -14.70 -4.11 23.17
C ILE A 162 -14.60 -5.56 23.63
N ARG A 163 -14.46 -5.75 24.95
CA ARG A 163 -14.45 -7.08 25.55
C ARG A 163 -15.89 -7.51 25.89
N PRO A 164 -16.40 -8.64 25.37
CA PRO A 164 -17.75 -9.10 25.66
C PRO A 164 -17.96 -9.29 27.17
N CYS A 165 -19.07 -8.79 27.71
CA CYS A 165 -19.43 -8.95 29.12
C CYS A 165 -20.07 -10.32 29.40
N LYS A 166 -20.50 -11.00 28.35
CA LYS A 166 -21.10 -12.34 28.37
C LYS A 166 -20.31 -13.23 27.43
N GLN A 167 -20.46 -14.53 27.62
CA GLN A 167 -19.95 -15.53 26.69
C GLN A 167 -20.48 -15.27 25.27
N VAL A 168 -19.63 -15.46 24.26
CA VAL A 168 -19.87 -15.07 22.86
C VAL A 168 -21.21 -15.60 22.33
N ASP A 169 -21.58 -16.83 22.71
CA ASP A 169 -22.82 -17.50 22.28
C ASP A 169 -24.10 -16.81 22.77
N LYS A 170 -24.01 -16.01 23.84
CA LYS A 170 -25.13 -15.27 24.44
C LYS A 170 -25.03 -13.77 24.23
N TYR A 171 -24.00 -13.30 23.53
CA TYR A 171 -23.74 -11.89 23.34
C TYR A 171 -24.64 -11.34 22.24
N ARG A 172 -25.58 -10.48 22.61
CA ARG A 172 -26.55 -9.89 21.67
C ARG A 172 -26.11 -8.49 21.23
N LEU A 173 -26.63 -8.05 20.08
CA LEU A 173 -26.43 -6.69 19.59
C LEU A 173 -26.88 -5.63 20.62
N THR A 174 -27.92 -5.92 21.41
CA THR A 174 -28.38 -5.05 22.49
C THR A 174 -27.30 -4.88 23.56
N ASP A 175 -26.66 -5.97 23.97
CA ASP A 175 -25.58 -5.95 24.95
C ASP A 175 -24.38 -5.14 24.43
N PHE A 176 -24.08 -5.24 23.14
CA PHE A 176 -23.03 -4.43 22.49
C PHE A 176 -23.35 -2.94 22.44
N ILE A 177 -24.57 -2.59 22.07
CA ILE A 177 -25.01 -1.19 22.03
C ILE A 177 -24.96 -0.57 23.43
N ASP A 178 -25.40 -1.32 24.45
CA ASP A 178 -25.36 -0.87 25.83
C ASP A 178 -23.92 -0.74 26.33
N GLN A 179 -23.03 -1.67 25.96
CA GLN A 179 -21.61 -1.56 26.27
C GLN A 179 -20.94 -0.34 25.63
N ILE A 180 -21.22 0.00 24.38
CA ILE A 180 -20.64 1.20 23.74
C ILE A 180 -21.14 2.48 24.40
N LYS A 181 -22.43 2.53 24.77
CA LYS A 181 -23.01 3.68 25.48
C LYS A 181 -22.35 3.89 26.85
N VAL A 182 -22.03 2.80 27.56
CA VAL A 182 -21.33 2.85 28.86
C VAL A 182 -19.83 3.15 28.69
N SER A 183 -19.15 2.50 27.73
CA SER A 183 -17.72 2.65 27.45
C SER A 183 -17.34 4.03 26.90
N ALA A 184 -18.29 4.79 26.35
CA ALA A 184 -18.06 6.19 25.98
C ALA A 184 -17.53 7.05 27.15
N TYR A 185 -17.80 6.63 28.41
CA TYR A 185 -17.32 7.27 29.63
C TYR A 185 -15.95 6.76 30.13
N THR A 186 -15.50 5.57 29.72
CA THR A 186 -14.20 4.98 30.12
C THR A 186 -13.39 4.64 28.88
N PHE A 187 -12.51 5.55 28.49
CA PHE A 187 -11.54 5.33 27.43
C PHE A 187 -10.20 5.09 28.10
N ASP A 188 -9.89 3.83 28.34
CA ASP A 188 -8.53 3.44 28.70
C ASP A 188 -7.72 3.49 27.40
N GLY A 189 -6.97 4.58 27.25
CA GLY A 189 -5.84 4.59 26.34
C GLY A 189 -4.74 3.66 26.84
N PRO A 190 -3.83 3.21 25.97
CA PRO A 190 -2.55 2.67 26.43
C PRO A 190 -1.74 3.73 27.17
#